data_AF-A0A0S7WHE3-F1
#
_entry.id   AF-A0A0S7WHE3-F1
#
_cell.length_a   1.000
_cell.length_b   1.000
_cell.length_c   1.000
_cell.angle_alpha   90.00
_cell.angle_beta   90.00
_cell.angle_gamma   90.00
#
_symmetry.space_group_name_H-M   'P 1'
#
loop_
_entity.id
_entity.type
_entity.pdbx_description
1 polymer ?
#
loop_
_entity_poly.entity_id
_entity_poly.type
_entity_poly.pdbx_seq_one_letter_code
_entity_poly.pdbx_strand_id
1 'polypeptide(L)'
;EEEKIDIEEVATVGKKIKSKLIEEGIETVQELLQKSKEELLAIEGIGPKTLDKLLRGAESLMKAKQEEKEEQGEAPVETEKQAEEV
;
A
#
# COMPACT_ATOMS: atom_id res chain seq x y z
N GLU A 1 -4.08 16.95 15.73
CA GLU A 1 -4.50 16.74 14.33
C GLU A 1 -4.00 15.38 13.89
N GLU A 2 -4.86 14.54 13.32
CA GLU A 2 -4.46 13.27 12.75
C GLU A 2 -3.70 13.55 11.45
N GLU A 3 -2.39 13.37 11.46
CA GLU A 3 -1.56 13.61 10.28
C GLU A 3 -1.69 12.43 9.31
N LYS A 4 -2.80 12.43 8.55
CA LYS A 4 -3.03 11.46 7.48
C LYS A 4 -2.48 12.00 6.17
N ILE A 5 -1.92 11.12 5.35
CA ILE A 5 -1.47 11.46 4.01
C ILE A 5 -2.53 10.95 3.04
N ASP A 6 -3.13 11.84 2.27
CA ASP A 6 -4.11 11.46 1.26
C ASP A 6 -3.49 10.59 0.17
N ILE A 7 -4.24 9.59 -0.29
CA ILE A 7 -3.84 8.74 -1.43
C ILE A 7 -3.62 9.57 -2.72
N GLU A 8 -4.20 10.77 -2.77
CA GLU A 8 -4.02 11.71 -3.86
C GLU A 8 -2.60 12.27 -3.97
N GLU A 9 -1.85 12.33 -2.87
CA GLU A 9 -0.45 12.78 -2.87
C GLU A 9 0.49 11.73 -3.50
N VAL A 10 0.04 10.48 -3.61
CA VAL A 10 0.81 9.40 -4.24
C VAL A 10 0.83 9.61 -5.75
N ALA A 11 1.85 10.32 -6.25
CA ALA A 11 2.01 10.60 -7.68
C ALA A 11 2.36 9.36 -8.53
N THR A 12 2.70 8.24 -7.90
CA THR A 12 3.14 7.01 -8.59
C THR A 12 2.00 6.27 -9.30
N VAL A 13 0.74 6.56 -8.94
CA VAL A 13 -0.45 5.96 -9.56
C VAL A 13 -1.36 6.98 -10.23
N GLY A 14 -2.03 6.56 -11.30
CA GLY A 14 -2.96 7.40 -12.05
C GLY A 14 -4.29 7.63 -11.31
N LYS A 15 -5.01 8.71 -11.66
CA LYS A 15 -6.32 9.07 -11.08
C LYS A 15 -7.34 7.93 -11.06
N LYS A 16 -7.39 7.10 -12.10
CA LYS A 16 -8.31 5.93 -12.15
C LYS A 16 -8.11 4.98 -10.98
N ILE A 17 -6.85 4.77 -10.59
CA ILE A 17 -6.50 3.85 -9.50
C ILE A 17 -6.90 4.50 -8.19
N LYS A 18 -6.52 5.77 -7.98
CA LYS A 18 -6.92 6.56 -6.80
C LYS A 18 -8.43 6.54 -6.56
N SER A 19 -9.24 6.76 -7.60
CA SER A 19 -10.70 6.69 -7.48
C SER A 19 -11.17 5.33 -6.99
N LYS A 20 -10.63 4.23 -7.52
CA LYS A 20 -11.01 2.89 -7.06
C LYS A 20 -10.60 2.60 -5.62
N LEU A 21 -9.44 3.10 -5.19
CA LEU A 21 -9.04 3.02 -3.80
C LEU A 21 -10.02 3.75 -2.88
N ILE A 22 -10.45 4.95 -3.25
CA ILE A 22 -11.45 5.73 -2.51
C ILE A 22 -12.80 4.99 -2.48
N GLU A 23 -13.22 4.37 -3.60
CA GLU A 23 -14.45 3.56 -3.64
C GLU A 23 -14.40 2.35 -2.69
N GLU A 24 -13.21 1.78 -2.48
CA GLU A 24 -12.96 0.69 -1.51
C GLU A 24 -12.78 1.20 -0.06
N GLY A 25 -12.96 2.51 0.16
CA GLY A 25 -12.79 3.16 1.45
C GLY A 25 -11.33 3.41 1.84
N ILE A 26 -10.42 3.48 0.87
CA ILE A 26 -9.00 3.75 1.09
C ILE A 26 -8.69 5.16 0.62
N GLU A 27 -8.86 6.12 1.51
CA GLU A 27 -8.66 7.54 1.22
C GLU A 27 -7.24 8.01 1.56
N THR A 28 -6.53 7.24 2.39
CA THR A 28 -5.24 7.63 2.95
C THR A 28 -4.18 6.54 2.78
N VAL A 29 -2.92 6.97 2.78
CA VAL A 29 -1.74 6.09 2.75
C VAL A 29 -1.69 5.17 3.96
N GLN A 30 -2.10 5.65 5.15
CA GLN A 30 -2.27 4.81 6.34
C GLN A 30 -3.18 3.61 6.06
N GLU A 31 -4.38 3.86 5.53
CA GLU A 31 -5.35 2.79 5.26
C GLU A 31 -4.86 1.84 4.18
N LEU A 32 -4.16 2.37 3.18
CA LEU A 32 -3.54 1.55 2.16
C LEU A 32 -2.54 0.54 2.75
N LEU A 33 -1.67 0.99 3.66
CA LEU A 33 -0.66 0.14 4.30
C LEU A 33 -1.27 -0.80 5.35
N GLN A 34 -2.45 -0.46 5.88
CA GLN A 34 -3.22 -1.33 6.77
C GLN A 34 -3.95 -2.45 6.01
N LYS A 35 -4.31 -2.22 4.74
CA LYS A 35 -4.95 -3.23 3.88
C LYS A 35 -3.95 -4.29 3.42
N SER A 36 -4.45 -5.50 3.21
CA SER A 36 -3.63 -6.61 2.70
C SER A 36 -3.37 -6.47 1.20
N LYS A 37 -2.22 -6.97 0.75
CA LYS A 37 -1.85 -6.97 -0.68
C LYS A 37 -2.91 -7.65 -1.57
N GLU A 38 -3.54 -8.69 -1.06
CA GLU A 38 -4.59 -9.45 -1.75
C GLU A 38 -5.84 -8.60 -2.00
N GLU A 39 -6.29 -7.85 -1.00
CA GLU A 39 -7.44 -6.92 -1.11
C GLU A 39 -7.15 -5.84 -2.15
N LEU A 40 -5.93 -5.28 -2.13
CA LEU A 40 -5.52 -4.25 -3.08
C LEU A 40 -5.38 -4.80 -4.51
N LEU A 41 -4.97 -6.07 -4.66
CA LEU A 41 -4.91 -6.78 -5.95
C LEU A 41 -6.29 -7.16 -6.49
N ALA A 42 -7.28 -7.33 -5.62
CA ALA A 42 -8.66 -7.60 -6.02
C ALA A 42 -9.32 -6.38 -6.68
N ILE A 43 -8.78 -5.19 -6.45
CA ILE A 43 -9.26 -3.95 -7.08
C ILE A 43 -8.97 -4.00 -8.58
N GLU A 44 -10.04 -3.99 -9.37
CA GLU A 44 -9.94 -4.06 -10.82
C GLU A 44 -9.05 -2.92 -11.36
N GLY A 45 -7.99 -3.23 -12.09
CA GLY A 45 -7.03 -2.23 -12.60
C GLY A 45 -5.82 -1.99 -11.70
N ILE A 46 -5.76 -2.60 -10.51
CA ILE A 46 -4.53 -2.73 -9.72
C ILE A 46 -3.91 -4.09 -10.02
N GLY A 47 -2.91 -4.09 -10.90
CA GLY A 47 -2.06 -5.26 -11.10
C GLY A 47 -0.94 -5.35 -10.06
N PRO A 48 -0.22 -6.48 -9.97
CA PRO A 48 0.90 -6.65 -9.04
C PRO A 48 2.00 -5.59 -9.23
N LYS A 49 2.26 -5.19 -10.47
CA LYS A 49 3.20 -4.09 -10.77
C LYS A 49 2.72 -2.72 -10.30
N THR A 50 1.40 -2.48 -10.35
CA THR A 50 0.82 -1.23 -9.84
C THR A 50 0.87 -1.24 -8.33
N LEU A 51 0.45 -2.34 -7.71
CA LEU A 51 0.43 -2.47 -6.26
C LEU A 51 1.81 -2.26 -5.65
N ASP A 52 2.85 -2.86 -6.23
CA ASP A 52 4.23 -2.66 -5.78
C ASP A 52 4.65 -1.18 -5.82
N LYS A 53 4.37 -0.48 -6.93
CA LYS A 53 4.64 0.97 -7.06
C LYS A 53 3.81 1.82 -6.11
N LEU A 54 2.60 1.37 -5.81
CA LEU A 54 1.67 2.06 -4.94
C LEU A 54 2.15 1.96 -3.50
N LEU A 55 2.45 0.75 -3.02
CA LEU A 55 3.02 0.49 -1.70
C LEU A 55 4.35 1.22 -1.53
N ARG A 56 5.26 1.11 -2.50
CA ARG A 56 6.54 1.81 -2.44
C ARG A 56 6.40 3.33 -2.40
N GLY A 57 5.45 3.89 -3.16
CA GLY A 57 5.15 5.33 -3.15
C GLY A 57 4.54 5.78 -1.82
N ALA A 58 3.60 4.98 -1.30
CA ALA A 58 2.97 5.13 0.01
C ALA A 58 4.01 5.11 1.14
N GLU A 59 4.81 4.04 1.22
CA GLU A 59 5.90 3.89 2.19
C GLU A 59 6.89 5.05 2.07
N SER A 60 7.28 5.46 0.86
CA SER A 60 8.23 6.56 0.69
C SER A 60 7.67 7.90 1.17
N LEU A 61 6.36 8.16 0.99
CA LEU A 61 5.72 9.39 1.49
C LEU A 61 5.55 9.36 3.01
N MET A 62 5.13 8.21 3.55
CA MET A 62 5.03 8.01 4.99
C MET A 62 6.37 8.16 5.66
N LYS A 63 7.41 7.51 5.12
CA LYS A 63 8.78 7.57 5.60
C LYS A 63 9.32 8.99 5.47
N ALA A 64 9.12 9.69 4.37
CA ALA A 64 9.53 11.10 4.26
C ALA A 64 8.93 12.01 5.35
N LYS A 65 7.73 11.68 5.87
CA LYS A 65 7.09 12.38 7.00
C LYS A 65 7.42 11.79 8.37
N GLN A 66 7.70 10.49 8.47
CA GLN A 66 7.98 9.76 9.71
C GLN A 66 9.48 9.61 10.02
N GLU A 67 10.38 9.89 9.06
CA GLU A 67 11.82 9.72 9.18
C GLU A 67 12.48 10.83 10.01
N GLU A 68 11.72 11.82 10.50
CA GLU A 68 12.11 12.59 11.69
C GLU A 68 11.92 11.79 13.00
N LYS A 69 11.33 10.59 12.97
CA LYS A 69 11.06 9.81 14.18
C LYS A 69 11.52 8.35 14.18
N GLU A 70 11.15 7.46 13.26
CA GLU A 70 11.42 6.02 13.48
C GLU A 70 11.81 5.27 12.20
N GLU A 71 13.10 4.91 12.16
CA GLU A 71 13.68 3.81 11.39
C GLU A 71 13.04 2.47 11.85
N GLN A 72 12.77 1.55 10.92
CA GLN A 72 12.21 0.19 11.08
C GLN A 72 10.69 0.01 10.97
N GLY A 73 10.33 -0.89 10.06
CA GLY A 73 8.98 -1.40 9.80
C GLY A 73 9.05 -2.43 8.68
N GLU A 74 9.79 -3.50 8.93
CA GLU A 74 10.03 -4.63 8.04
C GLU A 74 8.73 -5.30 7.59
N ALA A 75 8.65 -5.71 6.33
CA ALA A 75 7.73 -6.77 5.92
C ALA A 75 8.55 -7.97 5.39
N PRO A 76 8.95 -8.91 6.26
CA PRO A 76 9.22 -10.26 5.81
C PRO A 76 7.86 -10.91 5.54
N VAL A 77 7.40 -10.93 4.29
CA VAL A 77 6.36 -11.89 3.91
C VAL A 77 7.05 -13.20 3.60
N GLU A 78 7.43 -13.87 4.69
CA GLU A 78 7.59 -15.32 4.71
C GLU A 78 6.17 -15.91 4.60
N THR A 79 5.79 -16.33 3.39
CA THR A 79 4.79 -17.39 3.23
C THR A 79 5.52 -18.59 2.67
N GLU A 80 6.33 -19.21 3.53
CA GLU A 80 6.55 -20.64 3.46
C GLU A 80 5.31 -21.30 4.07
N LYS A 81 4.54 -22.04 3.27
CA LYS A 81 3.82 -23.19 3.78
C LYS A 81 4.06 -24.38 2.86
N GLN A 82 4.63 -25.39 3.52
CA GLN A 82 5.25 -26.61 3.02
C GLN A 82 4.25 -27.64 2.45
N ALA A 83 4.82 -28.51 1.59
CA ALA A 83 4.68 -29.97 1.52
C ALA A 83 3.30 -30.66 1.32
N GLU A 84 3.23 -31.50 0.27
CA GLU A 84 2.68 -32.87 0.24
C GLU A 84 3.07 -33.50 -1.13
N GLU A 85 4.18 -34.23 -1.29
CA GLU A 85 4.33 -35.71 -1.20
C GLU A 85 3.18 -36.54 -1.79
N VAL A 86 3.34 -37.06 -3.04
CA VAL A 86 3.23 -38.49 -3.45
C VAL A 86 4.00 -38.71 -4.76
#